data_AF-H5XDS8-F1
#
_entry.id   AF-H5XDS8-F1
#
_cell.length_a   1.000
_cell.length_b   1.000
_cell.length_c   1.000
_cell.angle_alpha   90.00
_cell.angle_beta   90.00
_cell.angle_gamma   90.00
#
_symmetry.space_group_name_H-M   'P 1'
#
loop_
_entity.id
_entity.type
_entity.pdbx_description
1 polymer ?
#
loop_
_entity_poly.entity_id
_entity_poly.type
_entity_poly.pdbx_seq_one_letter_code
_entity_poly.pdbx_strand_id
1 'polypeptide(L)'
;MRERGASGGDADAGGELRPRWPGVVGHRSVGDHTPLTVAVLDTRLRALECVTGSGPAVERVRREAADVERWESRRRRRHVRLWVVCLEVRAAACDAVEAEFRLSRYVRRPQHRIGDVPVLRHTGVPEPDASGGDDLATYPSGARACRHDRTPFGELERAHVAAYVQGLALARARLLEPSVAVGPARADDGPSLCADDPELRLWRVRHRVLCLAGPGEAPARAAELAATVVDDAGRTAARVVDLRADDGYVDGEGRRVHPAAMLQPHAATALWDDYDAVEADLGQPSVVADVLGRAAVAVWKKFADEARSVFR
;
A
#
# COMPACT_ATOMS: atom_id res chain seq x y z
N MET A 1 37.76 40.77 48.40
CA MET A 1 39.04 40.08 48.71
C MET A 1 39.00 38.75 47.96
N ARG A 2 39.72 38.68 46.83
CA ARG A 2 40.91 37.84 46.59
C ARG A 2 40.55 36.35 46.46
N GLU A 3 40.54 35.79 45.24
CA GLU A 3 41.66 35.18 44.46
C GLU A 3 41.43 33.66 44.45
N ARG A 4 41.03 33.05 43.33
CA ARG A 4 41.83 32.52 42.19
C ARG A 4 42.83 31.39 42.55
N GLY A 5 42.69 30.27 41.83
CA GLY A 5 43.68 29.21 41.62
C GLY A 5 43.02 27.82 41.67
N ALA A 6 42.57 27.22 40.55
CA ALA A 6 43.35 26.38 39.60
C ALA A 6 43.91 25.11 40.30
N SER A 7 43.86 23.88 39.78
CA SER A 7 43.61 23.30 38.45
C SER A 7 43.80 21.77 38.55
N GLY A 8 43.23 21.01 37.61
CA GLY A 8 43.51 19.59 37.36
C GLY A 8 42.28 18.72 37.65
N GLY A 9 41.62 18.05 36.71
CA GLY A 9 42.08 17.50 35.43
C GLY A 9 41.90 15.99 35.50
N ASP A 10 40.79 15.46 35.00
CA ASP A 10 40.81 14.41 33.96
C ASP A 10 39.41 13.94 33.57
N ALA A 11 39.27 13.84 32.25
CA ALA A 11 38.43 12.96 31.44
C ALA A 11 37.13 12.40 32.06
N ASP A 12 36.00 12.93 31.58
CA ASP A 12 34.92 12.01 31.21
C ASP A 12 34.28 12.44 29.88
N ALA A 13 34.29 11.48 28.96
CA ALA A 13 33.90 11.63 27.56
C ALA A 13 32.37 11.54 27.44
N GLY A 14 31.69 12.67 27.59
CA GLY A 14 30.24 12.82 27.37
C GLY A 14 29.94 13.65 26.13
N GLY A 15 30.37 13.19 24.95
CA GLY A 15 30.04 13.83 23.68
C GLY A 15 28.58 13.59 23.31
N GLU A 16 27.67 14.46 23.73
CA GLU A 16 26.31 14.54 23.21
C GLU A 16 26.36 14.86 21.71
N LEU A 17 26.26 13.80 20.88
CA LEU A 17 25.93 13.89 19.46
C LEU A 17 24.47 14.33 19.30
N ARG A 18 24.20 15.62 19.54
CA ARG A 18 23.02 16.28 19.00
C ARG A 18 23.17 16.34 17.48
N PRO A 19 22.22 15.82 16.67
CA PRO A 19 22.26 16.05 15.24
C PRO A 19 22.08 17.56 14.98
N ARG A 20 23.18 18.22 14.61
CA ARG A 20 23.20 19.57 14.07
C ARG A 20 22.50 19.53 12.72
N TRP A 21 21.27 20.02 12.66
CA TRP A 21 20.61 20.38 11.41
C TRP A 21 21.43 21.50 10.74
N PRO A 22 21.90 21.33 9.50
CA PRO A 22 22.51 22.43 8.79
C PRO A 22 21.43 23.44 8.38
N GLY A 23 21.54 24.63 8.99
CA GLY A 23 21.35 25.95 8.39
C GLY A 23 20.19 26.16 7.42
N VAL A 24 19.26 27.02 7.83
CA VAL A 24 18.42 27.82 6.94
C VAL A 24 19.33 28.55 5.94
N VAL A 25 19.34 28.07 4.70
CA VAL A 25 19.92 28.77 3.55
C VAL A 25 18.78 29.30 2.70
N GLY A 26 18.65 30.62 2.71
CA GLY A 26 18.04 31.50 1.71
C GLY A 26 16.79 31.00 0.97
N HIS A 27 15.66 31.66 1.22
CA HIS A 27 14.59 31.77 0.24
C HIS A 27 15.14 32.31 -1.09
N ARG A 28 15.44 31.39 -2.01
CA ARG A 28 15.38 31.63 -3.45
C ARG A 28 14.10 30.96 -3.94
N SER A 29 13.32 31.67 -4.72
CA SER A 29 12.18 31.14 -5.47
C SER A 29 12.62 29.87 -6.23
N VAL A 30 12.17 28.69 -5.77
CA VAL A 30 12.34 27.41 -6.45
C VAL A 30 11.23 27.33 -7.49
N GLY A 31 11.42 28.04 -8.61
CA GLY A 31 10.62 27.86 -9.82
C GLY A 31 11.14 26.67 -10.64
N ASP A 32 10.24 25.75 -10.96
CA ASP A 32 10.11 25.07 -12.26
C ASP A 32 10.99 23.88 -12.69
N HIS A 33 11.88 23.31 -11.87
CA HIS A 33 12.65 22.11 -12.29
C HIS A 33 12.50 20.91 -11.35
N THR A 34 11.28 20.43 -11.14
CA THR A 34 11.11 19.07 -10.60
C THR A 34 11.43 18.04 -11.69
N PRO A 35 11.93 16.83 -11.36
CA PRO A 35 12.13 15.77 -12.34
C PRO A 35 10.85 15.51 -13.16
N LEU A 36 9.67 15.60 -12.53
CA LEU A 36 8.39 15.50 -13.21
C LEU A 36 8.18 16.60 -14.27
N THR A 37 8.51 17.86 -13.96
CA THR A 37 8.43 18.98 -14.91
C THR A 37 9.35 18.75 -16.12
N VAL A 38 10.57 18.27 -15.89
CA VAL A 38 11.52 17.93 -16.96
C VAL A 38 10.96 16.81 -17.85
N ALA A 39 10.33 15.79 -17.26
CA ALA A 39 9.71 14.70 -18.00
C ALA A 39 8.58 15.14 -18.95
N VAL A 40 7.81 16.16 -18.55
CA VAL A 40 6.78 16.77 -19.40
C VAL A 40 7.42 17.49 -20.59
N LEU A 41 8.47 18.29 -20.33
CA LEU A 41 9.19 19.02 -21.38
C LEU A 41 9.86 18.05 -22.38
N ASP A 42 10.56 17.03 -21.89
CA ASP A 42 11.22 16.03 -22.74
C ASP A 42 10.20 15.27 -23.60
N THR A 43 9.05 14.92 -23.03
CA THR A 43 7.97 14.28 -23.81
C THR A 43 7.43 15.19 -24.92
N ARG A 44 7.21 16.47 -24.63
CA ARG A 44 6.74 17.46 -25.61
C ARG A 44 7.78 17.68 -26.72
N LEU A 45 9.06 17.79 -26.36
CA LEU A 45 10.15 17.95 -27.34
C LEU A 45 10.24 16.74 -28.27
N ARG A 46 10.20 15.51 -27.73
CA ARG A 46 10.17 14.27 -28.53
C ARG A 46 8.99 14.24 -29.51
N ALA A 47 7.80 14.66 -29.06
CA ALA A 47 6.62 14.72 -29.92
C ALA A 47 6.80 15.71 -31.08
N LEU A 48 7.42 16.87 -30.82
CA LEU A 48 7.71 17.90 -31.83
C LEU A 48 8.73 17.41 -32.88
N GLU A 49 9.77 16.69 -32.46
CA GLU A 49 10.77 16.09 -33.36
C GLU A 49 10.14 15.07 -34.33
N CYS A 50 9.03 14.46 -33.94
CA CYS A 50 8.35 13.40 -34.68
C CYS A 50 7.11 13.86 -35.48
N VAL A 51 6.86 15.17 -35.60
CA VAL A 51 5.64 15.73 -36.21
C VAL A 51 5.40 15.21 -37.62
N THR A 52 6.43 15.19 -38.47
CA THR A 52 6.33 14.76 -39.88
C THR A 52 6.75 13.32 -40.12
N GLY A 53 7.22 12.61 -39.08
CA GLY A 53 7.67 11.23 -39.18
C GLY A 53 6.51 10.23 -39.31
N SER A 54 6.80 9.05 -39.83
CA SER A 54 5.89 7.91 -39.87
C SER A 54 6.62 6.63 -39.48
N GLY A 55 5.92 5.71 -38.81
CA GLY A 55 6.45 4.43 -38.37
C GLY A 55 6.14 4.11 -36.89
N PRO A 56 6.38 2.86 -36.46
CA PRO A 56 5.96 2.37 -35.15
C PRO A 56 6.61 3.12 -33.97
N ALA A 57 7.85 3.59 -34.13
CA ALA A 57 8.54 4.39 -33.12
C ALA A 57 7.91 5.79 -32.96
N VAL A 58 7.57 6.45 -34.07
CA VAL A 58 6.88 7.74 -34.08
C VAL A 58 5.49 7.62 -33.47
N GLU A 59 4.74 6.57 -33.81
CA GLU A 59 3.42 6.31 -33.22
C GLU A 59 3.48 6.01 -31.73
N ARG A 60 4.57 5.41 -31.24
CA ARG A 60 4.79 5.24 -29.80
C ARG A 60 5.00 6.60 -29.12
N VAL A 61 5.87 7.45 -29.66
CA VAL A 61 6.12 8.81 -29.14
C VAL A 61 4.84 9.65 -29.13
N ARG A 62 4.01 9.58 -30.18
CA ARG A 62 2.71 10.27 -30.23
C ARG A 62 1.75 9.79 -29.14
N ARG A 63 1.69 8.47 -28.91
CA ARG A 63 0.87 7.88 -27.83
C ARG A 63 1.34 8.31 -26.46
N GLU A 64 2.65 8.21 -26.20
CA GLU A 64 3.24 8.69 -24.93
C GLU A 64 2.92 10.17 -24.69
N ALA A 65 3.06 11.02 -25.71
CA ALA A 65 2.72 12.43 -25.60
C ALA A 65 1.23 12.65 -25.30
N ALA A 66 0.33 11.94 -25.98
CA ALA A 66 -1.10 12.03 -25.70
C ALA A 66 -1.46 11.57 -24.28
N ASP A 67 -0.81 10.52 -23.77
CA ASP A 67 -0.99 10.05 -22.39
C ASP A 67 -0.52 11.09 -21.36
N VAL A 68 0.63 11.71 -21.60
CA VAL A 68 1.16 12.79 -20.75
C VAL A 68 0.28 14.03 -20.78
N GLU A 69 -0.19 14.46 -21.96
CA GLU A 69 -1.08 15.63 -22.04
C GLU A 69 -2.43 15.38 -21.37
N ARG A 70 -2.99 14.16 -21.47
CA ARG A 70 -4.20 13.79 -20.72
C ARG A 70 -3.98 13.82 -19.22
N TRP A 71 -2.85 13.29 -18.76
CA TRP A 71 -2.45 13.33 -17.36
C TRP A 71 -2.31 14.76 -16.84
N GLU A 72 -1.54 15.60 -17.54
CA GLU A 72 -1.31 17.00 -17.14
C GLU A 72 -2.58 17.85 -17.26
N SER A 73 -3.48 17.54 -18.20
CA SER A 73 -4.79 18.18 -18.30
C SER A 73 -5.64 17.91 -17.05
N ARG A 74 -5.67 16.67 -16.55
CA ARG A 74 -6.32 16.34 -15.27
C ARG A 74 -5.59 17.00 -14.10
N ARG A 75 -4.26 16.95 -14.06
CA ARG A 75 -3.44 17.52 -12.99
C ARG A 75 -3.51 19.04 -12.91
N ARG A 76 -3.95 19.75 -13.96
CA ARG A 76 -3.96 21.22 -14.04
C ARG A 76 -4.46 21.86 -12.74
N ARG A 77 -3.63 22.73 -12.15
CA ARG A 77 -3.86 23.44 -10.86
C ARG A 77 -3.91 22.57 -9.61
N ARG A 78 -3.65 21.26 -9.71
CA ARG A 78 -3.55 20.31 -8.60
C ARG A 78 -2.09 19.90 -8.41
N HIS A 79 -1.58 20.02 -7.18
CA HIS A 79 -0.18 19.67 -6.85
C HIS A 79 0.01 18.16 -6.61
N VAL A 80 -0.56 17.34 -7.49
CA VAL A 80 -0.61 15.88 -7.35
C VAL A 80 0.63 15.22 -7.94
N ARG A 81 1.08 14.14 -7.31
CA ARG A 81 2.16 13.27 -7.79
C ARG A 81 1.73 11.81 -7.73
N LEU A 82 2.35 10.99 -8.57
CA LEU A 82 2.26 9.54 -8.47
C LEU A 82 3.18 9.07 -7.34
N TRP A 83 2.66 8.18 -6.49
CA TRP A 83 3.38 7.57 -5.40
C TRP A 83 3.34 6.05 -5.52
N VAL A 84 4.44 5.44 -5.10
CA VAL A 84 4.58 4.00 -4.91
C VAL A 84 4.58 3.75 -3.41
N VAL A 85 3.58 3.02 -2.95
CA VAL A 85 3.44 2.56 -1.56
C VAL A 85 3.81 1.09 -1.50
N CYS A 86 4.79 0.73 -0.68
CA CYS A 86 5.10 -0.67 -0.41
C CYS A 86 4.52 -1.06 0.94
N LEU A 87 3.61 -2.03 0.93
CA LEU A 87 2.98 -2.60 2.10
C LEU A 87 3.53 -4.01 2.34
N GLU A 88 3.98 -4.28 3.56
CA GLU A 88 4.25 -5.64 4.01
C GLU A 88 3.02 -6.15 4.76
N VAL A 89 2.55 -7.33 4.38
CA VAL A 89 1.36 -7.97 4.95
C VAL A 89 1.76 -9.32 5.49
N ARG A 90 1.30 -9.63 6.70
CA ARG A 90 1.66 -10.87 7.41
C ARG A 90 0.44 -11.72 7.71
N ALA A 91 0.61 -13.04 7.73
CA ALA A 91 -0.42 -13.99 8.14
C ALA A 91 0.21 -15.31 8.62
N ALA A 92 -0.44 -15.98 9.56
CA ALA A 92 -0.12 -17.36 9.90
C ALA A 92 -0.64 -18.31 8.80
N ALA A 93 0.14 -19.30 8.41
CA ALA A 93 -0.28 -20.35 7.48
C ALA A 93 0.53 -21.63 7.74
N CYS A 94 -0.07 -22.81 7.47
CA CYS A 94 0.63 -24.10 7.63
C CYS A 94 1.72 -24.31 6.58
N ASP A 95 1.49 -23.86 5.35
CA ASP A 95 2.38 -24.10 4.21
C ASP A 95 2.32 -22.95 3.19
N ALA A 96 3.11 -23.08 2.11
CA ALA A 96 3.21 -22.08 1.05
C ALA A 96 1.91 -21.92 0.26
N VAL A 97 1.15 -23.00 0.07
CA VAL A 97 -0.12 -22.99 -0.68
C VAL A 97 -1.17 -22.22 0.09
N GLU A 98 -1.23 -22.45 1.40
CA GLU A 98 -2.10 -21.72 2.30
C GLU A 98 -1.71 -20.23 2.40
N ALA A 99 -0.41 -19.95 2.50
CA ALA A 99 0.09 -18.58 2.47
C ALA A 99 -0.29 -17.85 1.17
N GLU A 100 -0.26 -18.53 0.03
CA GLU A 100 -0.65 -17.96 -1.26
C GLU A 100 -2.08 -17.43 -1.25
N PHE A 101 -3.07 -18.25 -0.90
CA PHE A 101 -4.44 -17.75 -0.95
C PHE A 101 -4.77 -16.75 0.18
N ARG A 102 -4.09 -16.85 1.34
CA ARG A 102 -4.24 -15.93 2.47
C ARG A 102 -3.62 -14.55 2.23
N LEU A 103 -2.56 -14.46 1.44
CA LEU A 103 -1.78 -13.23 1.28
C LEU A 103 -1.85 -12.62 -0.13
N SER A 104 -2.09 -13.41 -1.18
CA SER A 104 -2.00 -12.92 -2.56
C SER A 104 -3.30 -13.05 -3.36
N ARG A 105 -4.14 -14.05 -3.13
CA ARG A 105 -5.27 -14.39 -4.04
C ARG A 105 -6.55 -13.57 -3.81
N TYR A 106 -7.18 -13.72 -2.64
CA TYR A 106 -8.44 -13.06 -2.32
C TYR A 106 -8.45 -12.36 -0.94
N VAL A 107 -7.74 -12.88 0.04
CA VAL A 107 -7.61 -12.31 1.40
C VAL A 107 -6.47 -11.28 1.47
N ARG A 108 -6.61 -10.32 2.39
CA ARG A 108 -5.56 -9.35 2.80
C ARG A 108 -4.95 -8.50 1.68
N ARG A 109 -5.76 -8.19 0.67
CA ARG A 109 -5.35 -7.32 -0.45
C ARG A 109 -5.68 -5.85 -0.15
N PRO A 110 -4.72 -4.92 -0.32
CA PRO A 110 -4.98 -3.49 -0.18
C PRO A 110 -6.09 -3.03 -1.13
N GLN A 111 -6.97 -2.14 -0.65
CA GLN A 111 -8.13 -1.63 -1.36
C GLN A 111 -8.01 -0.13 -1.61
N HIS A 112 -8.31 0.29 -2.83
CA HIS A 112 -8.52 1.70 -3.16
C HIS A 112 -9.94 2.12 -2.74
N ARG A 113 -10.22 3.43 -2.72
CA ARG A 113 -11.57 3.91 -2.39
C ARG A 113 -12.61 3.45 -3.41
N ILE A 114 -12.19 3.32 -4.66
CA ILE A 114 -12.99 2.76 -5.76
C ILE A 114 -13.07 1.22 -5.75
N GLY A 115 -12.43 0.54 -4.79
CA GLY A 115 -12.47 -0.91 -4.61
C GLY A 115 -11.16 -1.63 -4.94
N ASP A 116 -11.25 -2.92 -5.28
CA ASP A 116 -10.09 -3.72 -5.69
C ASP A 116 -9.72 -3.35 -7.13
N VAL A 117 -8.53 -2.76 -7.29
CA VAL A 117 -8.01 -2.34 -8.60
C VAL A 117 -6.68 -3.06 -8.85
N PRO A 118 -6.70 -4.31 -9.36
CA PRO A 118 -5.49 -5.11 -9.52
C PRO A 118 -4.41 -4.45 -10.38
N VAL A 119 -4.78 -3.65 -11.39
CA VAL A 119 -3.79 -2.95 -12.24
C VAL A 119 -2.93 -1.95 -11.47
N LEU A 120 -3.40 -1.44 -10.33
CA LEU A 120 -2.64 -0.49 -9.50
C LEU A 120 -1.77 -1.20 -8.46
N ARG A 121 -1.78 -2.53 -8.41
CA ARG A 121 -1.08 -3.32 -7.41
C ARG A 121 -0.26 -4.42 -8.05
N HIS A 122 1.00 -4.48 -7.69
CA HIS A 122 1.82 -5.67 -7.87
C HIS A 122 1.96 -6.41 -6.54
N THR A 123 1.67 -7.70 -6.51
CA THR A 123 1.80 -8.55 -5.33
C THR A 123 2.99 -9.48 -5.52
N GLY A 124 3.92 -9.48 -4.57
CA GLY A 124 5.04 -10.42 -4.55
C GLY A 124 4.63 -11.85 -4.20
N VAL A 125 5.62 -12.72 -4.08
CA VAL A 125 5.42 -14.11 -3.65
C VAL A 125 5.47 -14.17 -2.12
N PRO A 126 4.54 -14.87 -1.44
CA PRO A 126 4.63 -15.10 -0.01
C PRO A 126 5.89 -15.86 0.38
N GLU A 127 6.55 -15.41 1.45
CA GLU A 127 7.76 -16.03 1.98
C GLU A 127 7.63 -16.22 3.51
N PRO A 128 8.28 -17.25 4.09
CA PRO A 128 8.32 -17.41 5.54
C PRO A 128 8.96 -16.19 6.20
N ASP A 129 8.35 -15.70 7.27
CA ASP A 129 8.91 -14.60 8.05
C ASP A 129 9.83 -15.15 9.15
N ALA A 130 11.13 -14.93 8.99
CA ALA A 130 12.14 -15.32 9.98
C ALA A 130 12.26 -14.32 11.14
N SER A 131 11.56 -13.17 11.08
CA SER A 131 11.57 -12.20 12.17
C SER A 131 10.69 -12.71 13.31
N GLY A 132 11.31 -13.24 14.37
CA GLY A 132 10.64 -13.74 15.59
C GLY A 132 10.00 -12.65 16.45
N GLY A 133 9.36 -11.66 15.83
CA GLY A 133 8.66 -10.58 16.53
C GLY A 133 7.32 -11.04 17.10
N ASP A 134 6.97 -10.50 18.26
CA ASP A 134 5.74 -10.75 19.07
C ASP A 134 4.40 -10.37 18.40
N ASP A 135 4.39 -10.03 17.10
CA ASP A 135 3.15 -9.74 16.37
C ASP A 135 2.46 -11.06 16.02
N LEU A 136 1.65 -11.55 16.98
CA LEU A 136 0.87 -12.78 16.87
C LEU A 136 -0.18 -12.64 15.77
N ALA A 137 0.13 -13.14 14.58
CA ALA A 137 -0.84 -13.30 13.51
C ALA A 137 -1.92 -14.29 13.96
N THR A 138 -3.19 -13.91 13.81
CA THR A 138 -4.33 -14.78 14.13
C THR A 138 -4.44 -15.92 13.13
N TYR A 139 -4.91 -17.07 13.60
CA TYR A 139 -5.34 -18.17 12.76
C TYR A 139 -6.82 -18.50 13.03
N PRO A 140 -7.68 -18.56 12.00
CA PRO A 140 -9.09 -18.86 12.20
C PRO A 140 -9.31 -20.27 12.75
N SER A 141 -10.11 -20.41 13.82
CA SER A 141 -10.47 -21.72 14.40
C SER A 141 -11.19 -22.63 13.39
N GLY A 142 -12.08 -22.07 12.57
CA GLY A 142 -12.75 -22.81 11.50
C GLY A 142 -11.78 -23.39 10.45
N ALA A 143 -10.74 -22.63 10.09
CA ALA A 143 -9.69 -23.14 9.21
C ALA A 143 -8.90 -24.28 9.86
N ARG A 144 -8.65 -24.19 11.18
CA ARG A 144 -7.95 -25.23 11.94
C ARG A 144 -8.71 -26.56 11.94
N ALA A 145 -10.03 -26.51 11.98
CA ALA A 145 -10.90 -27.68 11.88
C ALA A 145 -10.87 -28.31 10.48
N CYS A 146 -10.72 -27.48 9.44
CA CYS A 146 -10.71 -27.90 8.03
C CYS A 146 -9.31 -28.11 7.45
N ARG A 147 -8.24 -28.10 8.25
CA ARG A 147 -6.82 -28.16 7.79
C ARG A 147 -6.47 -29.35 6.90
N HIS A 148 -7.28 -30.40 6.93
CA HIS A 148 -7.11 -31.60 6.14
C HIS A 148 -7.63 -31.46 4.70
N ASP A 149 -8.54 -30.53 4.42
CA ASP A 149 -9.06 -30.30 3.08
C ASP A 149 -8.12 -29.38 2.28
N ARG A 150 -7.44 -29.97 1.30
CA ARG A 150 -6.53 -29.26 0.38
C ARG A 150 -7.12 -29.11 -1.03
N THR A 151 -8.42 -29.39 -1.18
CA THR A 151 -9.11 -29.22 -2.45
C THR A 151 -9.19 -27.73 -2.78
N PRO A 152 -8.88 -27.30 -4.01
CA PRO A 152 -9.08 -25.92 -4.43
C PRO A 152 -10.53 -25.49 -4.17
N PHE A 153 -10.72 -24.34 -3.51
CA PHE A 153 -12.03 -23.83 -3.08
C PHE A 153 -12.81 -24.72 -2.09
N GLY A 154 -12.12 -25.65 -1.44
CA GLY A 154 -12.67 -26.52 -0.40
C GLY A 154 -13.03 -25.79 0.90
N GLU A 155 -13.31 -26.55 1.94
CA GLU A 155 -13.71 -26.07 3.26
C GLU A 155 -12.64 -25.20 3.92
N LEU A 156 -11.36 -25.55 3.77
CA LEU A 156 -10.25 -24.78 4.33
C LEU A 156 -10.21 -23.36 3.76
N GLU A 157 -10.16 -23.25 2.43
CA GLU A 157 -10.16 -21.97 1.73
C GLU A 157 -11.40 -21.14 2.10
N ARG A 158 -12.58 -21.76 2.08
CA ARG A 158 -13.83 -21.10 2.46
C ARG A 158 -13.80 -20.58 3.90
N ALA A 159 -13.24 -21.33 4.84
CA ALA A 159 -13.13 -20.93 6.24
C ALA A 159 -12.22 -19.69 6.38
N HIS A 160 -11.10 -19.62 5.65
CA HIS A 160 -10.27 -18.41 5.62
C HIS A 160 -10.96 -17.21 5.00
N VAL A 161 -11.71 -17.40 3.90
CA VAL A 161 -12.51 -16.33 3.29
C VAL A 161 -13.54 -15.80 4.27
N ALA A 162 -14.30 -16.69 4.91
CA ALA A 162 -15.33 -16.33 5.88
C ALA A 162 -14.74 -15.55 7.07
N ALA A 163 -13.63 -16.04 7.63
CA ALA A 163 -12.95 -15.37 8.73
C ALA A 163 -12.42 -13.98 8.33
N TYR A 164 -11.88 -13.82 7.13
CA TYR A 164 -11.43 -12.52 6.65
C TYR A 164 -12.59 -11.55 6.42
N VAL A 165 -13.71 -12.01 5.84
CA VAL A 165 -14.93 -11.22 5.68
C VAL A 165 -15.47 -10.74 7.03
N GLN A 166 -15.44 -11.61 8.05
CA GLN A 166 -15.79 -11.24 9.42
C GLN A 166 -14.79 -10.21 9.99
N GLY A 167 -13.49 -10.41 9.79
CA GLY A 167 -12.46 -9.45 10.19
C GLY A 167 -12.67 -8.05 9.59
N LEU A 168 -13.02 -7.98 8.30
CA LEU A 168 -13.36 -6.72 7.62
C LEU A 168 -14.59 -6.05 8.26
N ALA A 169 -15.63 -6.82 8.58
CA ALA A 169 -16.83 -6.31 9.25
C ALA A 169 -16.53 -5.79 10.67
N LEU A 170 -15.68 -6.49 11.43
CA LEU A 170 -15.24 -6.07 12.76
C LEU A 170 -14.40 -4.78 12.70
N ALA A 171 -13.46 -4.70 11.76
CA ALA A 171 -12.66 -3.50 11.54
C ALA A 171 -13.53 -2.29 11.19
N ARG A 172 -14.53 -2.49 10.32
CA ARG A 172 -15.53 -1.47 9.99
C ARG A 172 -16.28 -0.99 11.22
N ALA A 173 -16.79 -1.90 12.05
CA ALA A 173 -17.55 -1.55 13.26
C ALA A 173 -16.71 -0.70 14.23
N ARG A 174 -15.44 -1.05 14.44
CA ARG A 174 -14.51 -0.29 15.31
C ARG A 174 -14.28 1.14 14.83
N LEU A 175 -14.26 1.37 13.52
CA LEU A 175 -14.07 2.70 12.95
C LEU A 175 -15.33 3.57 13.06
N LEU A 176 -16.52 2.97 13.07
CA LEU A 176 -17.80 3.68 13.18
C LEU A 176 -18.21 3.94 14.63
N GLU A 177 -17.78 3.10 15.57
CA GLU A 177 -18.11 3.20 16.99
C GLU A 177 -16.86 3.29 17.88
N PRO A 178 -16.03 4.34 17.76
CA PRO A 178 -14.79 4.46 18.54
C PRO A 178 -15.03 4.61 20.05
N SER A 179 -16.24 4.98 20.49
CA SER A 179 -16.59 5.21 21.90
C SER A 179 -16.93 3.93 22.67
N VAL A 180 -17.19 2.81 21.99
CA VAL A 180 -17.30 1.51 22.64
C VAL A 180 -15.88 0.93 22.69
N ALA A 181 -15.07 1.47 23.59
CA ALA A 181 -13.96 0.70 24.14
C ALA A 181 -14.59 -0.52 24.81
N VAL A 182 -14.78 -1.58 24.02
CA VAL A 182 -15.08 -2.91 24.51
C VAL A 182 -13.90 -3.21 25.44
N GLY A 183 -14.14 -3.09 26.76
CA GLY A 183 -13.25 -3.62 27.78
C GLY A 183 -12.85 -5.05 27.39
N PRO A 184 -11.70 -5.54 27.87
CA PRO A 184 -11.00 -6.70 27.31
C PRO A 184 -12.03 -7.73 26.88
N ALA A 185 -12.13 -7.93 25.56
CA ALA A 185 -13.14 -8.80 24.95
C ALA A 185 -13.29 -10.02 25.84
N ARG A 186 -14.53 -10.28 26.32
CA ARG A 186 -14.84 -11.51 27.06
C ARG A 186 -14.07 -12.64 26.40
N ALA A 187 -13.15 -13.22 27.16
CA ALA A 187 -12.09 -14.10 26.71
C ALA A 187 -12.60 -15.48 26.31
N ASP A 188 -13.69 -15.57 25.55
CA ASP A 188 -14.37 -16.84 25.31
C ASP A 188 -14.72 -17.13 23.84
N ASP A 189 -14.43 -16.24 22.87
CA ASP A 189 -14.59 -16.57 21.43
C ASP A 189 -13.66 -15.73 20.51
N GLY A 190 -12.42 -15.48 20.94
CA GLY A 190 -11.38 -14.85 20.11
C GLY A 190 -10.53 -15.90 19.36
N PRO A 191 -10.00 -15.61 18.16
CA PRO A 191 -9.04 -16.50 17.51
C PRO A 191 -7.85 -16.74 18.46
N SER A 192 -7.62 -18.00 18.80
CA SER A 192 -6.54 -18.40 19.72
C SER A 192 -5.19 -17.97 19.14
N LEU A 193 -4.38 -17.31 19.98
CA LEU A 193 -3.02 -16.92 19.63
C LEU A 193 -2.21 -18.21 19.41
N CYS A 194 -1.60 -18.34 18.23
CA CYS A 194 -0.98 -19.57 17.75
C CYS A 194 0.39 -19.89 18.38
N ALA A 195 0.55 -19.71 19.69
CA ALA A 195 1.78 -20.10 20.37
C ALA A 195 2.01 -21.63 20.34
N ASP A 196 0.94 -22.43 20.21
CA ASP A 196 0.99 -23.88 20.49
C ASP A 196 0.79 -24.80 19.26
N ASP A 197 0.75 -24.28 18.02
CA ASP A 197 0.62 -25.14 16.82
C ASP A 197 1.96 -25.24 16.07
N PRO A 198 2.67 -26.38 16.13
CA PRO A 198 4.00 -26.52 15.53
C PRO A 198 3.99 -26.48 14.00
N GLU A 199 2.82 -26.64 13.37
CA GLU A 199 2.68 -26.56 11.90
C GLU A 199 2.52 -25.13 11.41
N LEU A 200 2.08 -24.20 12.27
CA LEU A 200 1.86 -22.81 11.87
C LEU A 200 3.16 -22.02 11.84
N ARG A 201 3.35 -21.31 10.74
CA ARG A 201 4.46 -20.37 10.57
C ARG A 201 3.92 -19.01 10.18
N LEU A 202 4.67 -17.97 10.53
CA LEU A 202 4.39 -16.64 10.04
C LEU A 202 4.89 -16.52 8.61
N TRP A 203 4.05 -15.99 7.72
CA TRP A 203 4.35 -15.69 6.34
C TRP A 203 4.17 -14.21 6.09
N ARG A 204 4.91 -13.68 5.12
CA ARG A 204 4.79 -12.29 4.67
C ARG A 204 4.74 -12.20 3.16
N VAL A 205 4.08 -11.16 2.67
CA VAL A 205 4.10 -10.74 1.27
C VAL A 205 4.28 -9.23 1.19
N ARG A 206 4.89 -8.75 0.10
CA ARG A 206 4.96 -7.32 -0.21
C ARG A 206 4.01 -6.98 -1.34
N HIS A 207 3.17 -5.98 -1.11
CA HIS A 207 2.38 -5.34 -2.17
C HIS A 207 3.01 -3.99 -2.52
N ARG A 208 3.22 -3.77 -3.81
CA ARG A 208 3.55 -2.45 -4.36
C ARG A 208 2.28 -1.87 -4.95
N VAL A 209 1.78 -0.78 -4.35
CA VAL A 209 0.52 -0.13 -4.70
C VAL A 209 0.81 1.27 -5.25
N LEU A 210 0.17 1.64 -6.35
CA LEU A 210 0.23 2.96 -6.94
C LEU A 210 -0.91 3.82 -6.42
N CYS A 211 -0.63 5.04 -5.97
CA CYS A 211 -1.66 6.01 -5.61
C CYS A 211 -1.27 7.42 -5.99
N LEU A 212 -2.26 8.30 -6.13
CA LEU A 212 -2.04 9.73 -6.26
C LEU A 212 -2.17 10.41 -4.91
N ALA A 213 -1.30 11.39 -4.66
CA ALA A 213 -1.37 12.22 -3.45
C ALA A 213 -0.76 13.61 -3.71
N GLY A 214 -1.33 14.62 -3.07
CA GLY A 214 -0.80 15.96 -2.99
C GLY A 214 0.35 16.11 -1.98
N PRO A 215 0.86 17.33 -1.79
CA PRO A 215 1.97 17.60 -0.86
C PRO A 215 1.56 17.28 0.58
N GLY A 216 2.34 16.45 1.27
CA GLY A 216 2.07 16.06 2.66
C GLY A 216 0.97 15.00 2.84
N GLU A 217 0.22 14.65 1.79
CA GLU A 217 -0.89 13.69 1.85
C GLU A 217 -0.44 12.22 1.74
N ALA A 218 0.72 11.98 1.12
CA ALA A 218 1.18 10.63 0.79
C ALA A 218 1.30 9.68 2.00
N PRO A 219 1.82 10.10 3.18
CA PRO A 219 1.83 9.24 4.36
C PRO A 219 0.42 8.86 4.84
N ALA A 220 -0.54 9.80 4.79
CA ALA A 220 -1.93 9.53 5.15
C ALA A 220 -2.58 8.55 4.16
N ARG A 221 -2.31 8.70 2.85
CA ARG A 221 -2.75 7.72 1.82
C ARG A 221 -2.16 6.33 2.04
N ALA A 222 -0.88 6.25 2.34
CA ALA A 222 -0.22 4.98 2.62
C ALA A 222 -0.81 4.29 3.86
N ALA A 223 -1.09 5.06 4.92
CA ALA A 223 -1.73 4.57 6.13
C ALA A 223 -3.18 4.10 5.86
N GLU A 224 -3.93 4.84 5.04
CA GLU A 224 -5.29 4.44 4.63
C GLU A 224 -5.28 3.10 3.89
N LEU A 225 -4.39 2.95 2.88
CA LEU A 225 -4.23 1.69 2.14
C LEU A 225 -3.85 0.53 3.06
N ALA A 226 -2.93 0.76 4.01
CA ALA A 226 -2.57 -0.26 4.99
C ALA A 226 -3.77 -0.64 5.89
N ALA A 227 -4.56 0.33 6.33
CA ALA A 227 -5.72 0.10 7.20
C ALA A 227 -6.83 -0.75 6.53
N THR A 228 -6.88 -0.81 5.20
CA THR A 228 -7.81 -1.69 4.47
C THR A 228 -7.46 -3.17 4.54
N VAL A 229 -6.27 -3.51 5.01
CA VAL A 229 -5.79 -4.89 5.16
C VAL A 229 -5.83 -5.28 6.62
N VAL A 230 -6.64 -6.29 6.94
CA VAL A 230 -6.92 -6.68 8.32
C VAL A 230 -6.59 -8.14 8.62
N ASP A 231 -6.37 -8.45 9.89
CA ASP A 231 -6.32 -9.81 10.40
C ASP A 231 -7.74 -10.36 10.63
N ASP A 232 -7.83 -11.60 11.09
CA ASP A 232 -9.11 -12.29 11.28
C ASP A 232 -9.88 -11.73 12.49
N ALA A 233 -9.19 -10.97 13.36
CA ALA A 233 -9.77 -10.22 14.47
C ALA A 233 -10.12 -8.78 14.09
N GLY A 234 -9.95 -8.37 12.83
CA GLY A 234 -10.24 -7.02 12.33
C GLY A 234 -9.24 -5.94 12.76
N ARG A 235 -8.02 -6.32 13.13
CA ARG A 235 -6.90 -5.38 13.39
C ARG A 235 -6.11 -5.19 12.11
N THR A 236 -5.47 -4.04 11.92
CA THR A 236 -4.63 -3.79 10.74
C THR A 236 -3.49 -4.81 10.66
N ALA A 237 -3.36 -5.50 9.53
CA ALA A 237 -2.36 -6.55 9.28
C ALA A 237 -1.29 -6.14 8.24
N ALA A 238 -1.38 -4.91 7.71
CA ALA A 238 -0.38 -4.34 6.82
C ALA A 238 0.45 -3.27 7.52
N ARG A 239 1.72 -3.19 7.17
CA ARG A 239 2.64 -2.12 7.56
C ARG A 239 3.21 -1.45 6.31
N VAL A 240 3.24 -0.12 6.32
CA VAL A 240 3.97 0.65 5.30
C VAL A 240 5.46 0.47 5.53
N VAL A 241 6.18 -0.10 4.56
CA VAL A 241 7.63 -0.37 4.65
C VAL A 241 8.46 0.51 3.73
N ASP A 242 7.86 1.07 2.68
CA ASP A 242 8.48 2.07 1.82
C ASP A 242 7.40 2.97 1.20
N LEU A 243 7.75 4.24 0.98
CA LEU A 243 6.90 5.26 0.37
C LEU A 243 7.78 6.21 -0.44
N ARG A 244 7.58 6.21 -1.76
CA ARG A 244 8.36 7.06 -2.66
C ARG A 244 7.52 7.65 -3.77
N ALA A 245 7.86 8.87 -4.16
CA ALA A 245 7.30 9.45 -5.37
C ALA A 245 7.84 8.75 -6.61
N ASP A 246 7.00 8.59 -7.63
CA ASP A 246 7.41 8.16 -8.96
C ASP A 246 7.43 9.38 -9.89
N ASP A 247 8.62 9.96 -10.07
CA ASP A 247 8.86 11.07 -10.99
C ASP A 247 9.40 10.60 -12.36
N GLY A 248 9.17 9.33 -12.69
CA GLY A 248 9.68 8.71 -13.90
C GLY A 248 11.17 8.37 -13.84
N TYR A 249 11.73 8.01 -14.99
CA TYR A 249 13.11 7.55 -15.12
C TYR A 249 13.81 8.23 -16.30
N VAL A 250 15.14 8.12 -16.35
CA VAL A 250 15.95 8.59 -17.49
C VAL A 250 16.20 7.40 -18.41
N ASP A 251 15.87 7.53 -19.69
CA ASP A 251 16.09 6.49 -20.69
C ASP A 251 17.56 6.42 -21.17
N GLY A 252 17.84 5.49 -22.08
CA GLY A 252 19.19 5.27 -22.62
C GLY A 252 19.75 6.44 -23.43
N GLU A 253 18.91 7.41 -23.79
CA GLU A 253 19.29 8.62 -24.54
C GLU A 253 19.43 9.84 -23.62
N GLY A 254 19.32 9.64 -22.30
CA GLY A 254 19.41 10.71 -21.31
C GLY A 254 18.12 11.52 -21.16
N ARG A 255 17.02 11.10 -21.79
CA ARG A 255 15.74 11.81 -21.75
C ARG A 255 14.87 11.27 -20.62
N ARG A 256 14.13 12.15 -19.96
CA ARG A 256 13.26 11.75 -18.86
C ARG A 256 11.90 11.31 -19.39
N VAL A 257 11.52 10.09 -19.04
CA VAL A 257 10.21 9.49 -19.35
C VAL A 257 9.25 9.79 -18.21
N HIS A 258 8.11 10.40 -18.54
CA HIS A 258 7.07 10.74 -17.58
C HIS A 258 6.37 9.46 -17.09
N PRO A 259 6.04 9.32 -15.79
CA PRO A 259 5.42 8.11 -15.23
C PRO A 259 4.12 7.72 -15.92
N ALA A 260 3.30 8.69 -16.33
CA ALA A 260 2.06 8.43 -17.06
C ALA A 260 2.25 7.69 -18.39
N ALA A 261 3.41 7.82 -19.05
CA ALA A 261 3.72 7.09 -20.28
C ALA A 261 3.90 5.57 -20.04
N MET A 262 4.15 5.17 -18.79
CA MET A 262 4.30 3.77 -18.39
C MET A 262 3.01 3.15 -17.88
N LEU A 263 1.93 3.94 -17.73
CA LEU A 263 0.65 3.48 -17.25
C LEU A 263 -0.23 3.07 -18.43
N GLN A 264 -0.90 1.92 -18.30
CA GLN A 264 -2.00 1.59 -19.19
C GLN A 264 -3.14 2.60 -19.00
N PRO A 265 -3.91 2.95 -20.05
CA PRO A 265 -4.97 3.96 -19.94
C PRO A 265 -5.98 3.72 -18.81
N HIS A 266 -6.37 2.46 -18.58
CA HIS A 266 -7.28 2.12 -17.47
C HIS A 266 -6.63 2.29 -16.08
N ALA A 267 -5.31 2.11 -15.95
CA ALA A 267 -4.60 2.37 -14.70
C ALA A 267 -4.57 3.87 -14.40
N ALA A 268 -4.27 4.69 -15.41
CA ALA A 268 -4.29 6.14 -15.28
C ALA A 268 -5.70 6.65 -14.89
N THR A 269 -6.75 6.11 -15.53
CA THR A 269 -8.13 6.45 -15.14
C THR A 269 -8.43 6.07 -13.71
N ALA A 270 -8.14 4.82 -13.30
CA ALA A 270 -8.41 4.36 -11.95
C ALA A 270 -7.64 5.14 -10.87
N LEU A 271 -6.40 5.56 -11.14
CA LEU A 271 -5.62 6.40 -10.22
C LEU A 271 -6.28 7.75 -9.96
N TRP A 272 -6.73 8.41 -11.03
CA TRP A 272 -7.40 9.69 -10.90
C TRP A 272 -8.79 9.54 -10.28
N ASP A 273 -9.55 8.50 -10.61
CA ASP A 273 -10.87 8.27 -10.03
C ASP A 273 -10.75 7.94 -8.53
N ASP A 274 -9.71 7.21 -8.11
CA ASP A 274 -9.36 7.04 -6.69
C ASP A 274 -9.00 8.38 -6.04
N TYR A 275 -8.19 9.22 -6.69
CA TYR A 275 -7.81 10.54 -6.17
C TYR A 275 -9.01 11.49 -6.03
N ASP A 276 -9.88 11.55 -7.03
CA ASP A 276 -11.07 12.40 -7.01
C ASP A 276 -12.03 11.94 -5.88
N ALA A 277 -12.06 10.64 -5.55
CA ALA A 277 -12.76 10.10 -4.37
C ALA A 277 -12.02 10.34 -3.03
N VAL A 278 -10.75 10.76 -3.07
CA VAL A 278 -9.93 11.08 -1.89
C VAL A 278 -10.04 12.53 -1.46
N GLU A 279 -10.04 13.43 -2.44
CA GLU A 279 -9.83 14.87 -2.27
C GLU A 279 -10.83 15.51 -1.27
N ALA A 280 -12.02 14.94 -1.10
CA ALA A 280 -13.07 15.47 -0.24
C ALA A 280 -12.89 15.20 1.27
N ASP A 281 -12.22 14.12 1.65
CA ASP A 281 -12.28 13.55 3.02
C ASP A 281 -11.07 12.63 3.32
N LEU A 282 -9.87 13.07 2.93
CA LEU A 282 -8.62 12.38 3.24
C LEU A 282 -8.48 12.11 4.75
N GLY A 283 -8.17 10.85 5.10
CA GLY A 283 -7.91 10.44 6.47
C GLY A 283 -9.14 10.31 7.36
N GLN A 284 -10.36 10.45 6.83
CA GLN A 284 -11.59 10.25 7.60
C GLN A 284 -11.83 8.75 7.89
N PRO A 285 -12.00 8.34 9.17
CA PRO A 285 -12.22 6.94 9.54
C PRO A 285 -13.46 6.31 8.89
N SER A 286 -14.52 7.09 8.67
CA SER A 286 -15.75 6.66 8.02
C SER A 286 -15.52 6.16 6.59
N VAL A 287 -14.56 6.76 5.86
CA VAL A 287 -14.25 6.36 4.49
C VAL A 287 -13.58 4.98 4.47
N VAL A 288 -12.64 4.75 5.39
CA VAL A 288 -12.00 3.44 5.55
C VAL A 288 -13.06 2.40 5.94
N ALA A 289 -13.99 2.75 6.83
CA ALA A 289 -15.10 1.88 7.21
C ALA A 289 -15.97 1.48 6.00
N ASP A 290 -16.27 2.43 5.10
CA ASP A 290 -17.02 2.15 3.87
C ASP A 290 -16.25 1.27 2.89
N VAL A 291 -14.95 1.49 2.73
CA VAL A 291 -14.08 0.64 1.91
C VAL A 291 -14.06 -0.80 2.44
N LEU A 292 -13.90 -0.98 3.76
CA LEU A 292 -13.91 -2.30 4.40
C LEU A 292 -15.26 -3.02 4.20
N GLY A 293 -16.37 -2.30 4.29
CA GLY A 293 -17.71 -2.84 4.02
C GLY A 293 -17.87 -3.34 2.57
N ARG A 294 -17.43 -2.55 1.59
CA ARG A 294 -17.43 -2.96 0.18
C ARG A 294 -16.48 -4.14 -0.07
N ALA A 295 -15.31 -4.13 0.56
CA ALA A 295 -14.32 -5.19 0.43
C ALA A 295 -14.86 -6.53 0.94
N ALA A 296 -15.59 -6.54 2.05
CA ALA A 296 -16.20 -7.75 2.60
C ALA A 296 -17.14 -8.44 1.59
N VAL A 297 -18.01 -7.66 0.94
CA VAL A 297 -18.91 -8.16 -0.11
C VAL A 297 -18.14 -8.63 -1.34
N ALA A 298 -17.16 -7.83 -1.79
CA ALA A 298 -16.38 -8.13 -2.99
C ALA A 298 -15.53 -9.40 -2.86
N VAL A 299 -14.92 -9.63 -1.70
CA VAL A 299 -14.11 -10.82 -1.42
C VAL A 299 -14.96 -12.09 -1.50
N TRP A 300 -16.10 -12.12 -0.81
CA TRP A 300 -16.99 -13.29 -0.84
C TRP A 300 -17.51 -13.57 -2.24
N LYS A 301 -17.95 -12.51 -2.95
CA LYS A 301 -18.43 -12.64 -4.32
C LYS A 301 -17.35 -13.20 -5.25
N LYS A 302 -16.13 -12.66 -5.19
CA LYS A 302 -15.00 -13.14 -6.01
C LYS A 302 -14.71 -14.62 -5.76
N PHE A 303 -14.64 -15.04 -4.50
CA PHE A 303 -14.45 -16.44 -4.15
C PHE A 303 -15.56 -17.34 -4.73
N ALA A 304 -16.83 -16.95 -4.56
CA ALA A 304 -17.96 -17.72 -5.08
C ALA A 304 -18.00 -17.78 -6.63
N ASP A 305 -17.61 -16.70 -7.30
CA ASP A 305 -17.54 -16.64 -8.77
C ASP A 305 -16.43 -17.55 -9.31
N GLU A 306 -15.22 -17.50 -8.72
CA GLU A 306 -14.11 -18.36 -9.10
C GLU A 306 -14.40 -19.83 -8.82
N ALA A 307 -14.94 -20.16 -7.64
CA ALA A 307 -15.32 -21.52 -7.28
C ALA A 307 -16.31 -22.10 -8.32
N ARG A 308 -17.31 -21.32 -8.75
CA ARG A 308 -18.26 -21.75 -9.79
C ARG A 308 -17.62 -21.94 -11.16
N SER A 309 -16.60 -21.17 -11.49
CA SER A 309 -15.94 -21.23 -12.81
C SER A 309 -15.10 -22.50 -13.01
N VAL A 310 -14.61 -23.11 -11.92
CA VAL A 310 -13.78 -24.32 -11.97
C VAL A 310 -14.60 -25.61 -12.16
N PHE A 311 -15.88 -25.58 -11.79
CA PHE A 311 -16.79 -26.72 -11.93
C PHE A 311 -17.75 -26.60 -13.13
N ARG A 312 -17.44 -25.74 -14.10
CA ARG A 312 -18.12 -25.62 -15.40
C ARG A 312 -17.21 -26.08 -16.52
#